data_AF-A0A8M1KKQ1-F1
#
_entry.id   AF-A0A8M1KKQ1-F1
#
_cell.length_a   1.000
_cell.length_b   1.000
_cell.length_c   1.000
_cell.angle_alpha   90.00
_cell.angle_beta   90.00
_cell.angle_gamma   90.00
#
_symmetry.space_group_name_H-M   'P 1'
#
loop_
_entity.id
_entity.type
_entity.pdbx_description
1 polymer ?
#
loop_
_entity_poly.entity_id
_entity_poly.type
_entity_poly.pdbx_seq_one_letter_code
_entity_poly.pdbx_strand_id
1 'polypeptide(L)'
;MDFSKSVTLWILCLCFLGESLMEKQGSVDGEQQHTDSSVSELCRIDKPLCKDDNALLSFEAICSIHKQMDDDANGNVDVLETDGFLREDLNYHDPKAKHNSFHGDDQFISVEDLWNVWKGSEVFNWTVDEVVEWLIAYVELPQYEESFRKMNFNGSAMPRLAVKNATLTVTVLKMLDRNHVQKIQLKALDTVLFGPPLSKSHGFRSAVHADVKRLSRVDAGVMLFYIYGCV
;
A
#
# COMPACT_ATOMS: atom_id res chain seq x y z
N MET A 1 -24.61 -54.84 -18.28
CA MET A 1 -25.27 -54.74 -16.97
C MET A 1 -24.22 -54.38 -15.91
N ASP A 2 -23.99 -53.15 -15.44
CA ASP A 2 -24.06 -51.79 -15.99
C ASP A 2 -23.18 -50.93 -15.06
N PHE A 3 -21.86 -50.90 -15.30
CA PHE A 3 -20.91 -50.15 -14.44
C PHE A 3 -21.15 -48.63 -14.50
N SER A 4 -21.85 -48.14 -15.55
CA SER A 4 -22.23 -46.72 -15.70
C SER A 4 -23.39 -46.28 -14.79
N LYS A 5 -24.18 -47.21 -14.23
CA LYS A 5 -25.30 -46.88 -13.33
C LYS A 5 -24.88 -46.64 -11.88
N SER A 6 -23.72 -47.17 -11.48
CA SER A 6 -23.20 -46.99 -10.11
C SER A 6 -22.52 -45.64 -9.92
N VAL A 7 -21.79 -45.16 -10.94
CA VAL A 7 -21.07 -43.87 -10.89
C VAL A 7 -22.05 -42.68 -10.96
N THR A 8 -23.15 -42.82 -11.71
CA THR A 8 -24.20 -41.80 -11.78
C THR A 8 -24.97 -41.65 -10.46
N LEU A 9 -25.15 -42.75 -9.71
CA LEU A 9 -25.78 -42.70 -8.39
C LEU A 9 -24.92 -42.00 -7.33
N TRP A 10 -23.59 -42.11 -7.43
CA TRP A 10 -22.65 -41.44 -6.52
C TRP A 10 -22.56 -39.93 -6.77
N ILE A 11 -22.66 -39.49 -8.02
CA ILE A 11 -22.64 -38.05 -8.37
C ILE A 11 -23.97 -37.38 -7.97
N LEU A 12 -25.10 -38.07 -8.13
CA LEU A 12 -26.42 -37.53 -7.72
C LEU A 12 -26.57 -37.44 -6.19
N CYS A 13 -25.89 -38.31 -5.43
CA CYS A 13 -25.92 -38.29 -3.96
C CYS A 13 -25.10 -37.13 -3.36
N LEU A 14 -24.03 -36.70 -4.02
CA LEU A 14 -23.24 -35.53 -3.61
C LEU A 14 -23.89 -34.19 -3.98
N CYS A 15 -24.82 -34.18 -4.94
CA CYS A 15 -25.64 -32.98 -5.22
C CYS A 15 -26.86 -32.85 -4.28
N PHE A 16 -27.34 -33.92 -3.67
CA PHE A 16 -28.55 -33.90 -2.82
C PHE A 16 -28.31 -33.64 -1.33
N LEU A 17 -27.05 -33.56 -0.89
CA LEU A 17 -26.68 -33.21 0.50
C LEU A 17 -26.27 -31.73 0.68
N GLY A 18 -26.36 -30.92 -0.38
CA GLY A 18 -25.94 -29.51 -0.35
C GLY A 18 -27.06 -28.47 -0.15
N GLU A 19 -28.33 -28.85 -0.20
CA GLU A 19 -29.45 -27.92 0.03
C GLU A 19 -30.27 -28.33 1.27
N SER A 20 -29.87 -27.82 2.44
CA SER A 20 -30.84 -27.48 3.48
C SER A 20 -31.11 -25.99 3.42
N LEU A 21 -32.19 -25.69 2.72
CA LEU A 21 -33.04 -24.51 2.72
C LEU A 21 -32.92 -23.58 3.95
N MET A 22 -32.78 -22.28 3.64
CA MET A 22 -33.36 -21.07 4.23
C MET A 22 -34.43 -21.32 5.32
N GLU A 23 -34.55 -20.53 6.39
CA GLU A 23 -34.75 -19.09 6.40
C GLU A 23 -34.77 -18.65 7.88
N LYS A 24 -34.19 -17.50 8.22
CA LYS A 24 -34.90 -16.34 8.82
C LYS A 24 -33.96 -15.40 9.58
N GLN A 25 -34.22 -14.12 9.33
CA GLN A 25 -33.74 -12.89 9.97
C GLN A 25 -32.42 -12.32 9.45
N GLY A 26 -32.61 -11.30 8.60
CA GLY A 26 -31.58 -10.46 8.07
C GLY A 26 -30.91 -9.60 9.14
N SER A 27 -29.62 -9.39 8.91
CA SER A 27 -28.92 -8.15 9.22
C SER A 27 -27.92 -7.96 8.09
N VAL A 28 -28.21 -6.99 7.24
CA VAL A 28 -27.21 -6.37 6.35
C VAL A 28 -26.25 -5.65 7.29
N ASP A 29 -25.12 -6.27 7.60
CA ASP A 29 -24.04 -5.61 8.34
C ASP A 29 -22.73 -6.31 7.98
N GLY A 30 -21.91 -5.61 7.20
CA GLY A 30 -20.67 -6.17 6.64
C GLY A 30 -19.82 -5.17 5.86
N GLU A 31 -20.36 -3.98 5.56
CA GLU A 31 -19.64 -2.93 4.81
C GLU A 31 -19.66 -1.56 5.53
N GLN A 32 -20.16 -1.49 6.78
CA GLN A 32 -20.25 -0.25 7.57
C GLN A 32 -19.44 -0.24 8.87
N GLN A 33 -18.95 -1.38 9.37
CA GLN A 33 -18.25 -1.42 10.66
C GLN A 33 -16.78 -0.95 10.60
N HIS A 34 -16.10 -1.12 9.46
CA HIS A 34 -14.68 -0.78 9.35
C HIS A 34 -14.46 0.71 9.06
N THR A 35 -15.37 1.33 8.30
CA THR A 35 -15.36 2.75 7.96
C THR A 35 -15.65 3.65 9.16
N ASP A 36 -16.60 3.29 10.02
CA ASP A 36 -16.91 4.09 11.23
C ASP A 36 -15.76 4.11 12.26
N SER A 37 -15.00 3.01 12.38
CA SER A 37 -13.82 2.95 13.24
C SER A 37 -12.69 3.85 12.71
N SER A 38 -12.37 3.72 11.43
CA SER A 38 -11.30 4.50 10.77
C SER A 38 -11.60 6.00 10.75
N VAL A 39 -12.86 6.38 10.49
CA VAL A 39 -13.32 7.79 10.55
C VAL A 39 -13.19 8.36 11.96
N SER A 40 -13.62 7.60 12.97
CA SER A 40 -13.54 8.03 14.37
C SER A 40 -12.10 8.19 14.84
N GLU A 41 -11.22 7.30 14.41
CA GLU A 41 -9.79 7.33 14.71
C GLU A 41 -9.09 8.50 14.02
N LEU A 42 -9.33 8.73 12.72
CA LEU A 42 -8.80 9.91 12.03
C LEU A 42 -9.35 11.21 12.64
N CYS A 43 -10.61 11.27 13.08
CA CYS A 43 -11.14 12.44 13.79
C CYS A 43 -10.48 12.68 15.15
N ARG A 44 -9.94 11.64 15.79
CA ARG A 44 -9.16 11.76 17.03
C ARG A 44 -7.76 12.28 16.76
N ILE A 45 -7.10 11.75 15.73
CA ILE A 45 -5.71 12.09 15.34
C ILE A 45 -5.65 13.45 14.65
N ASP A 46 -6.56 13.71 13.71
CA ASP A 46 -6.51 14.82 12.75
C ASP A 46 -7.91 15.39 12.46
N LYS A 47 -8.44 16.05 13.48
CA LYS A 47 -9.77 16.69 13.44
C LYS A 47 -10.05 17.56 12.20
N PRO A 48 -9.08 18.33 11.64
CA PRO A 48 -9.30 19.08 10.41
C PRO A 48 -9.54 18.21 9.17
N LEU A 49 -8.79 17.11 9.01
CA LEU A 49 -8.83 16.26 7.83
C LEU A 49 -9.89 15.17 7.89
N CYS A 50 -10.47 14.90 9.05
CA CYS A 50 -11.43 13.80 9.18
C CYS A 50 -12.78 14.03 8.49
N LYS A 51 -13.01 15.22 7.91
CA LYS A 51 -14.16 15.52 7.04
C LYS A 51 -13.84 15.45 5.55
N ASP A 52 -12.58 15.21 5.20
CA ASP A 52 -12.14 15.08 3.81
C ASP A 52 -12.12 13.60 3.42
N ASP A 53 -12.94 13.25 2.42
CA ASP A 53 -13.07 11.86 1.97
C ASP A 53 -11.74 11.30 1.42
N ASN A 54 -10.91 12.14 0.79
CA ASN A 54 -9.61 11.70 0.28
C ASN A 54 -8.63 11.42 1.42
N ALA A 55 -8.64 12.24 2.48
CA ALA A 55 -7.83 12.03 3.67
C ALA A 55 -8.26 10.76 4.41
N LEU A 56 -9.57 10.49 4.51
CA LEU A 56 -10.09 9.24 5.07
C LEU A 56 -9.60 8.01 4.31
N LEU A 57 -9.70 8.02 2.98
CA LEU A 57 -9.21 6.92 2.13
C LEU A 57 -7.68 6.75 2.23
N SER A 58 -6.95 7.85 2.45
CA SER A 58 -5.49 7.81 2.60
C SER A 58 -5.06 7.34 3.98
N PHE A 59 -5.83 7.67 5.02
CA PHE A 59 -5.65 7.16 6.37
C PHE A 59 -5.93 5.65 6.43
N GLU A 60 -7.03 5.19 5.82
CA GLU A 60 -7.31 3.76 5.67
C GLU A 60 -6.17 3.02 4.95
N ALA A 61 -5.60 3.64 3.92
CA ALA A 61 -4.44 3.07 3.24
C ALA A 61 -3.20 3.00 4.16
N ILE A 62 -2.97 4.01 5.01
CA ILE A 62 -1.90 4.00 6.01
C ILE A 62 -2.14 2.92 7.07
N CYS A 63 -3.37 2.74 7.57
CA CYS A 63 -3.72 1.63 8.45
C CYS A 63 -3.42 0.27 7.79
N SER A 64 -3.72 0.13 6.49
CA SER A 64 -3.42 -1.08 5.75
C SER A 64 -1.92 -1.31 5.55
N ILE A 65 -1.11 -0.26 5.44
CA ILE A 65 0.35 -0.37 5.36
C ILE A 65 0.89 -0.78 6.73
N HIS A 66 0.47 -0.11 7.80
CA HIS A 66 0.85 -0.44 9.18
C HIS A 66 0.53 -1.89 9.52
N LYS A 67 -0.68 -2.36 9.18
CA LYS A 67 -1.09 -3.76 9.35
C LYS A 67 -0.27 -4.79 8.55
N GLN A 68 0.33 -4.38 7.43
CA GLN A 68 1.23 -5.26 6.67
C GLN A 68 2.63 -5.33 7.30
N MET A 69 2.97 -4.40 8.18
CA MET A 69 4.25 -4.35 8.89
C MET A 69 4.15 -4.91 10.31
N ASP A 70 2.99 -4.78 10.96
CA ASP A 70 2.68 -5.29 12.30
C ASP A 70 2.31 -6.79 12.22
N ASP A 71 3.34 -7.64 12.21
CA ASP A 71 3.22 -9.10 12.00
C ASP A 71 2.53 -9.81 13.18
N ASP A 72 2.77 -9.33 14.41
CA ASP A 72 2.16 -9.90 15.62
C ASP A 72 0.78 -9.29 15.97
N ALA A 73 0.38 -8.24 15.25
CA ALA A 73 -0.87 -7.49 15.39
C ALA A 73 -1.08 -6.91 16.80
N ASN A 74 0.01 -6.51 17.47
CA ASN A 74 -0.05 -5.90 18.81
C ASN A 74 -0.44 -4.41 18.77
N GLY A 75 -0.53 -3.81 17.58
CA GLY A 75 -0.88 -2.41 17.36
C GLY A 75 0.31 -1.48 17.22
N ASN A 76 1.54 -1.99 17.22
CA ASN A 76 2.76 -1.22 17.00
C ASN A 76 3.74 -2.03 16.17
N VAL A 77 4.48 -1.33 15.30
CA VAL A 77 5.55 -1.94 14.52
C VAL A 77 6.88 -1.73 15.24
N ASP A 78 7.58 -2.80 15.56
CA ASP A 78 8.91 -2.76 16.15
C ASP A 78 10.05 -2.79 15.11
N VAL A 79 11.30 -2.72 15.59
CA VAL A 79 12.50 -2.69 14.73
C VAL A 79 12.71 -4.01 13.99
N LEU A 80 12.38 -5.15 14.59
CA LEU A 80 12.54 -6.47 13.99
C LEU A 80 11.49 -6.69 12.89
N GLU A 81 10.26 -6.31 13.14
CA GLU A 81 9.16 -6.35 12.16
C GLU A 81 9.47 -5.47 10.96
N THR A 82 9.99 -4.26 11.20
CA THR A 82 10.45 -3.37 10.12
C THR A 82 11.63 -3.97 9.32
N ASP A 83 12.59 -4.66 9.97
CA ASP A 83 13.69 -5.33 9.26
C ASP A 83 13.19 -6.45 8.36
N GLY A 84 12.26 -7.27 8.87
CA GLY A 84 11.61 -8.34 8.11
C GLY A 84 10.92 -7.78 6.88
N PHE A 85 10.02 -6.81 7.07
CA PHE A 85 9.29 -6.18 5.98
C PHE A 85 10.20 -5.55 4.91
N LEU A 86 11.28 -4.88 5.32
CA LEU A 86 12.18 -4.25 4.35
C LEU A 86 12.95 -5.26 3.49
N ARG A 87 13.33 -6.40 4.07
CA ARG A 87 14.04 -7.46 3.35
C ARG A 87 13.11 -8.31 2.50
N GLU A 88 11.93 -8.63 3.00
CA GLU A 88 11.03 -9.61 2.41
C GLU A 88 10.08 -8.96 1.39
N ASP A 89 9.46 -7.83 1.73
CA ASP A 89 8.45 -7.18 0.89
C ASP A 89 9.04 -6.09 -0.02
N LEU A 90 9.97 -5.29 0.50
CA LEU A 90 10.63 -4.22 -0.26
C LEU A 90 11.97 -4.64 -0.89
N ASN A 91 12.46 -5.85 -0.57
CA ASN A 91 13.68 -6.46 -1.10
C ASN A 91 14.94 -5.57 -0.96
N TYR A 92 15.08 -4.88 0.17
CA TYR A 92 16.28 -4.12 0.51
C TYR A 92 17.36 -5.04 1.10
N HIS A 93 18.53 -5.09 0.46
CA HIS A 93 19.66 -5.88 0.94
C HIS A 93 20.39 -5.26 2.15
N ASP A 94 20.31 -3.94 2.35
CA ASP A 94 20.89 -3.24 3.51
C ASP A 94 19.88 -2.25 4.15
N PRO A 95 19.05 -2.73 5.10
CA PRO A 95 17.99 -1.91 5.69
C PRO A 95 18.50 -0.99 6.82
N LYS A 96 19.78 -1.05 7.22
CA LYS A 96 20.31 -0.33 8.40
C LYS A 96 20.14 1.18 8.35
N ALA A 97 20.31 1.78 7.17
CA ALA A 97 20.13 3.22 6.99
C ALA A 97 18.64 3.63 7.06
N LYS A 98 17.75 2.71 6.66
CA LYS A 98 16.29 2.93 6.62
C LYS A 98 15.64 2.70 7.98
N HIS A 99 16.16 1.78 8.79
CA HIS A 99 15.73 1.60 10.18
C HIS A 99 15.85 2.88 10.99
N ASN A 100 17.03 3.51 10.95
CA ASN A 100 17.28 4.75 11.67
C ASN A 100 16.40 5.91 11.16
N SER A 101 15.96 5.86 9.91
CA SER A 101 15.08 6.89 9.34
C SER A 101 13.61 6.67 9.69
N PHE A 102 13.20 5.42 9.88
CA PHE A 102 11.80 5.05 10.17
C PHE A 102 11.50 5.10 11.67
N HIS A 103 12.40 4.57 12.49
CA HIS A 103 12.29 4.52 13.95
C HIS A 103 12.92 5.72 14.64
N GLY A 104 14.02 6.27 14.12
CA GLY A 104 14.76 7.34 14.80
C GLY A 104 15.26 6.89 16.18
N ASP A 105 14.71 7.49 17.23
CA ASP A 105 14.94 7.11 18.64
C ASP A 105 13.80 6.26 19.23
N ASP A 106 12.67 6.13 18.52
CA ASP A 106 11.51 5.36 18.94
C ASP A 106 11.71 3.86 18.67
N GLN A 107 11.17 2.99 19.53
CA GLN A 107 11.28 1.53 19.37
C GLN A 107 10.02 0.90 18.77
N PHE A 108 8.93 1.66 18.73
CA PHE A 108 7.61 1.22 18.34
C PHE A 108 6.94 2.34 17.54
N ILE A 109 6.39 1.99 16.38
CA ILE A 109 5.67 2.93 15.51
C ILE A 109 4.18 2.56 15.51
N SER A 110 3.35 3.47 16.03
CA SER A 110 1.89 3.32 15.97
C SER A 110 1.33 3.80 14.62
N VAL A 111 0.06 3.51 14.35
CA VAL A 111 -0.68 4.06 13.19
C VAL A 111 -0.65 5.59 13.20
N GLU A 112 -0.77 6.20 14.38
CA GLU A 112 -0.80 7.66 14.55
C GLU A 112 0.56 8.28 14.20
N ASP A 113 1.65 7.64 14.62
CA ASP A 113 3.02 8.08 14.31
C ASP A 113 3.27 8.00 12.80
N LEU A 114 2.89 6.89 12.17
CA LEU A 114 3.05 6.70 10.73
C LEU A 114 2.25 7.75 9.93
N TRP A 115 1.01 8.05 10.34
CA TRP A 115 0.20 9.11 9.74
C TRP A 115 0.88 10.48 9.85
N ASN A 116 1.36 10.83 11.05
CA ASN A 116 1.98 12.12 11.31
C ASN A 116 3.31 12.29 10.57
N VAL A 117 4.13 11.24 10.48
CA VAL A 117 5.38 11.23 9.70
C VAL A 117 5.09 11.44 8.22
N TRP A 118 4.13 10.71 7.65
CA TRP A 118 3.76 10.87 6.25
C TRP A 118 3.20 12.26 5.97
N LYS A 119 2.25 12.74 6.80
CA LYS A 119 1.64 14.07 6.64
C LYS A 119 2.65 15.20 6.79
N GLY A 120 3.64 15.05 7.67
CA GLY A 120 4.73 16.00 7.86
C GLY A 120 5.79 15.98 6.75
N SER A 121 5.77 14.97 5.88
CA SER A 121 6.73 14.84 4.78
C SER A 121 6.43 15.81 3.63
N GLU A 122 7.45 16.08 2.80
CA GLU A 122 7.29 16.85 1.56
C GLU A 122 6.30 16.19 0.60
N VAL A 123 6.26 14.84 0.60
CA VAL A 123 5.42 14.04 -0.28
C VAL A 123 3.95 14.39 -0.12
N PHE A 124 3.48 14.64 1.11
CA PHE A 124 2.08 15.00 1.36
C PHE A 124 1.66 16.25 0.57
N ASN A 125 2.58 17.21 0.40
CA ASN A 125 2.33 18.50 -0.23
C ASN A 125 2.59 18.51 -1.74
N TRP A 126 2.89 17.35 -2.35
CA TRP A 126 3.10 17.29 -3.79
C TRP A 126 1.86 17.64 -4.59
N THR A 127 2.10 18.39 -5.66
CA THR A 127 1.14 18.69 -6.70
C THR A 127 0.99 17.51 -7.66
N VAL A 128 -0.03 17.57 -8.51
CA VAL A 128 -0.23 16.57 -9.57
C VAL A 128 0.97 16.48 -10.51
N ASP A 129 1.61 17.63 -10.80
CA ASP A 129 2.80 17.67 -11.66
C ASP A 129 3.98 16.94 -11.03
N GLU A 130 4.21 17.11 -9.73
CA GLU A 130 5.30 16.44 -9.01
C GLU A 130 5.06 14.92 -8.91
N VAL A 131 3.81 14.47 -8.71
CA VAL A 131 3.48 13.04 -8.74
C VAL A 131 3.66 12.45 -10.14
N VAL A 132 3.31 13.19 -11.19
CA VAL A 132 3.55 12.75 -12.57
C VAL A 132 5.03 12.69 -12.88
N GLU A 133 5.82 13.68 -12.44
CA GLU A 133 7.27 13.64 -12.59
C GLU A 133 7.87 12.44 -11.85
N TRP A 134 7.39 12.12 -10.64
CA TRP A 134 7.76 10.91 -9.91
C TRP A 134 7.45 9.65 -10.71
N LEU A 135 6.27 9.56 -11.33
CA LEU A 135 5.86 8.43 -12.16
C LEU A 135 6.78 8.26 -13.39
N ILE A 136 7.19 9.35 -14.02
CA ILE A 136 8.04 9.32 -15.22
C ILE A 136 9.51 9.05 -14.84
N ALA A 137 10.06 9.81 -13.89
CA ALA A 137 11.48 9.82 -13.59
C ALA A 137 11.91 8.73 -12.60
N TYR A 138 11.04 8.38 -11.64
CA TYR A 138 11.38 7.39 -10.61
C TYR A 138 10.71 6.04 -10.87
N VAL A 139 9.44 6.03 -11.27
CA VAL A 139 8.73 4.77 -11.59
C VAL A 139 9.02 4.32 -13.03
N GLU A 140 9.42 5.23 -13.92
CA GLU A 140 9.72 4.96 -15.33
C GLU A 140 8.51 4.39 -16.09
N LEU A 141 7.31 4.90 -15.78
CA LEU A 141 6.06 4.50 -16.45
C LEU A 141 5.31 5.72 -17.03
N PRO A 142 5.89 6.42 -18.02
CA PRO A 142 5.29 7.62 -18.61
C PRO A 142 3.93 7.35 -19.28
N GLN A 143 3.65 6.11 -19.68
CA GLN A 143 2.39 5.74 -20.33
C GLN A 143 1.13 5.95 -19.46
N TYR A 144 1.28 6.13 -18.16
CA TYR A 144 0.15 6.37 -17.24
C TYR A 144 0.01 7.84 -16.83
N GLU A 145 0.82 8.75 -17.37
CA GLU A 145 0.76 10.19 -17.06
C GLU A 145 -0.66 10.75 -17.23
N GLU A 146 -1.30 10.50 -18.38
CA GLU A 146 -2.63 11.06 -18.66
C GLU A 146 -3.68 10.56 -17.65
N SER A 147 -3.60 9.29 -17.25
CA SER A 147 -4.47 8.71 -16.22
C SER A 147 -4.26 9.38 -14.86
N PHE A 148 -3.01 9.60 -14.45
CA PHE A 148 -2.68 10.26 -13.18
C PHE A 148 -3.17 11.70 -13.14
N ARG A 149 -2.99 12.44 -14.25
CA ARG A 149 -3.51 13.82 -14.39
C ARG A 149 -5.03 13.85 -14.35
N LYS A 150 -5.69 12.96 -15.09
CA LYS A 150 -7.16 12.90 -15.16
C LYS A 150 -7.79 12.60 -13.80
N MET A 151 -7.13 11.77 -12.98
CA MET A 151 -7.58 11.45 -11.63
C MET A 151 -7.17 12.48 -10.58
N ASN A 152 -6.41 13.52 -10.96
CA ASN A 152 -5.86 14.53 -10.06
C ASN A 152 -5.10 13.92 -8.87
N PHE A 153 -4.28 12.90 -9.11
CA PHE A 153 -3.44 12.34 -8.06
C PHE A 153 -2.35 13.32 -7.65
N ASN A 154 -2.42 13.74 -6.40
CA ASN A 154 -1.47 14.60 -5.72
C ASN A 154 -0.80 13.83 -4.56
N GLY A 155 0.06 14.51 -3.83
CA GLY A 155 0.82 13.96 -2.72
C GLY A 155 0.00 13.23 -1.65
N SER A 156 -1.17 13.77 -1.32
CA SER A 156 -2.06 13.16 -0.33
C SER A 156 -2.61 11.80 -0.79
N ALA A 157 -2.61 11.50 -2.09
CA ALA A 157 -3.06 10.23 -2.63
C ALA A 157 -1.99 9.12 -2.60
N MET A 158 -0.74 9.43 -2.26
CA MET A 158 0.38 8.47 -2.36
C MET A 158 0.17 7.18 -1.55
N PRO A 159 -0.37 7.20 -0.31
CA PRO A 159 -0.67 5.96 0.41
C PRO A 159 -1.68 5.06 -0.32
N ARG A 160 -2.67 5.65 -1.00
CA ARG A 160 -3.66 4.89 -1.78
C ARG A 160 -3.02 4.15 -2.95
N LEU A 161 -1.92 4.67 -3.49
CA LEU A 161 -1.16 4.01 -4.56
C LEU A 161 -0.25 2.88 -4.04
N ALA A 162 0.13 2.92 -2.76
CA ALA A 162 0.96 1.92 -2.11
C ALA A 162 0.19 0.63 -1.75
N VAL A 163 -1.14 0.72 -1.57
CA VAL A 163 -1.98 -0.42 -1.18
C VAL A 163 -2.54 -1.15 -2.41
N LYS A 164 -2.70 -2.47 -2.28
CA LYS A 164 -3.35 -3.32 -3.28
C LYS A 164 -4.87 -3.09 -3.31
N ASN A 165 -5.30 -2.12 -4.09
CA ASN A 165 -6.72 -1.92 -4.41
C ASN A 165 -7.01 -2.22 -5.88
N ALA A 166 -7.68 -3.35 -6.15
CA ALA A 166 -8.00 -3.78 -7.51
C ALA A 166 -8.94 -2.79 -8.23
N THR A 167 -9.87 -2.17 -7.50
CA THR A 167 -10.79 -1.16 -8.06
C THR A 167 -10.02 0.07 -8.55
N LEU A 168 -9.08 0.59 -7.76
CA LEU A 168 -8.26 1.74 -8.14
C LEU A 168 -7.35 1.41 -9.34
N THR A 169 -6.69 0.26 -9.32
CA THR A 169 -5.68 -0.09 -10.33
C THR A 169 -6.29 -0.57 -11.64
N VAL A 170 -7.29 -1.45 -11.59
CA VAL A 170 -7.90 -2.06 -12.78
C VAL A 170 -9.04 -1.20 -13.33
N THR A 171 -9.95 -0.71 -12.49
CA THR A 171 -11.15 -0.02 -12.96
C THR A 171 -10.89 1.47 -13.21
N VAL A 172 -10.18 2.14 -12.30
CA VAL A 172 -9.95 3.58 -12.37
C VAL A 172 -8.75 3.92 -13.25
N LEU A 173 -7.59 3.31 -12.99
CA LEU A 173 -6.35 3.60 -13.72
C LEU A 173 -6.17 2.77 -14.99
N LYS A 174 -7.03 1.77 -15.21
CA LYS A 174 -7.00 0.87 -16.36
C LYS A 174 -5.64 0.17 -16.54
N MET A 175 -4.96 -0.10 -15.44
CA MET A 175 -3.70 -0.82 -15.43
C MET A 175 -3.98 -2.31 -15.41
N LEU A 176 -3.86 -2.94 -16.58
CA LEU A 176 -4.03 -4.39 -16.72
C LEU A 176 -2.73 -5.16 -16.46
N ASP A 177 -1.58 -4.49 -16.57
CA ASP A 177 -0.28 -5.10 -16.33
C ASP A 177 0.03 -5.16 -14.83
N ARG A 178 0.08 -6.39 -14.30
CA ARG A 178 0.38 -6.66 -12.89
C ARG A 178 1.77 -6.17 -12.49
N ASN A 179 2.75 -6.20 -13.40
CA ASN A 179 4.11 -5.76 -13.12
C ASN A 179 4.16 -4.24 -12.95
N HIS A 180 3.41 -3.49 -13.77
CA HIS A 180 3.31 -2.03 -13.63
C HIS A 180 2.63 -1.64 -12.32
N VAL A 181 1.52 -2.31 -11.98
CA VAL A 181 0.81 -2.09 -10.71
C VAL A 181 1.74 -2.36 -9.53
N GLN A 182 2.45 -3.49 -9.53
CA GLN A 182 3.40 -3.83 -8.47
C GLN A 182 4.55 -2.82 -8.39
N LYS A 183 5.11 -2.39 -9.52
CA LYS A 183 6.20 -1.38 -9.54
C LYS A 183 5.75 -0.06 -8.94
N ILE A 184 4.53 0.41 -9.27
CA ILE A 184 3.94 1.63 -8.69
C ILE A 184 3.73 1.43 -7.18
N GLN A 185 3.16 0.31 -6.76
CA GLN A 185 2.89 0.03 -5.34
C GLN A 185 4.16 0.05 -4.51
N LEU A 186 5.19 -0.71 -4.90
CA LEU A 186 6.45 -0.78 -4.16
C LEU A 186 7.15 0.59 -4.10
N LYS A 187 7.12 1.36 -5.19
CA LYS A 187 7.73 2.70 -5.20
C LYS A 187 6.90 3.72 -4.40
N ALA A 188 5.57 3.64 -4.45
CA ALA A 188 4.70 4.50 -3.66
C ALA A 188 4.87 4.21 -2.17
N LEU A 189 4.96 2.93 -1.80
CA LEU A 189 5.25 2.49 -0.44
C LEU A 189 6.60 3.04 0.05
N ASP A 190 7.67 2.87 -0.73
CA ASP A 190 8.99 3.46 -0.43
C ASP A 190 8.91 5.00 -0.26
N THR A 191 8.11 5.66 -1.10
CA THR A 191 7.95 7.13 -1.05
C THR A 191 7.14 7.58 0.19
N VAL A 192 6.14 6.80 0.61
CA VAL A 192 5.34 7.09 1.80
C VAL A 192 6.14 6.85 3.09
N LEU A 193 6.92 5.76 3.15
CA LEU A 193 7.70 5.40 4.33
C LEU A 193 8.97 6.25 4.48
N PHE A 194 9.57 6.67 3.37
CA PHE A 194 10.91 7.29 3.39
C PHE A 194 11.00 8.66 2.71
N GLY A 195 9.89 9.17 2.18
CA GLY A 195 9.84 10.47 1.52
C GLY A 195 10.30 10.46 0.06
N PRO A 196 10.59 11.64 -0.51
CA PRO A 196 10.95 11.80 -1.93
C PRO A 196 12.13 10.92 -2.36
N PRO A 197 12.11 10.35 -3.58
CA PRO A 197 13.26 9.60 -4.07
C PRO A 197 14.48 10.50 -4.26
N LEU A 198 15.64 9.96 -3.90
CA LEU A 198 16.92 10.69 -3.89
C LEU A 198 17.65 10.56 -5.25
N SER A 199 17.04 10.91 -6.38
CA SER A 199 17.71 10.78 -7.68
C SER A 199 18.24 12.10 -8.26
N LYS A 200 19.42 12.00 -8.87
CA LYS A 200 20.24 13.06 -9.46
C LYS A 200 19.73 13.42 -10.85
N SER A 201 18.68 14.22 -10.96
CA SER A 201 18.43 15.03 -12.14
C SER A 201 17.50 16.16 -11.74
N HIS A 202 17.79 17.36 -12.23
CA HIS A 202 17.11 18.61 -11.89
C HIS A 202 15.58 18.45 -11.98
N GLY A 203 14.90 18.37 -10.82
CA GLY A 203 13.45 18.12 -10.78
C GLY A 203 12.85 18.11 -9.38
N PHE A 204 13.42 17.37 -8.42
CA PHE A 204 12.92 17.36 -7.04
C PHE A 204 13.62 18.43 -6.19
N ARG A 205 12.87 19.41 -5.70
CA ARG A 205 13.38 20.50 -4.84
C ARG A 205 14.00 19.88 -3.60
N SER A 206 15.30 20.09 -3.43
CA SER A 206 15.97 19.80 -2.16
C SER A 206 15.54 20.84 -1.13
N ALA A 207 14.83 20.43 -0.07
CA ALA A 207 14.82 21.11 1.23
C ALA A 207 15.65 20.24 2.19
N VAL A 208 16.92 20.52 2.48
CA VAL A 208 17.43 21.57 3.38
C VAL A 208 16.54 21.83 4.61
N HIS A 209 16.09 20.78 5.31
CA HIS A 209 15.96 20.81 6.78
C HIS A 209 15.87 19.44 7.47
N ALA A 210 16.45 18.38 6.90
CA ALA A 210 16.67 17.12 7.61
C ALA A 210 18.18 16.92 7.78
N ASP A 211 18.72 17.48 8.87
CA ASP A 211 20.14 17.42 9.17
C ASP A 211 20.54 16.04 9.69
N VAL A 212 21.67 15.54 9.15
CA VAL A 212 22.51 14.42 9.60
C VAL A 212 21.97 12.97 9.51
N LYS A 213 22.13 12.31 8.34
CA LYS A 213 22.63 10.90 8.17
C LYS A 213 22.53 10.32 6.74
N ARG A 214 22.69 11.14 5.69
CA ARG A 214 22.67 10.65 4.30
C ARG A 214 24.07 10.20 3.84
N LEU A 215 24.34 8.89 3.84
CA LEU A 215 25.35 8.15 3.04
C LEU A 215 25.18 6.65 3.43
N SER A 216 24.56 5.80 2.61
CA SER A 216 25.26 5.08 1.56
C SER A 216 24.31 4.61 0.45
N ARG A 217 24.78 4.79 -0.77
CA ARG A 217 24.19 4.41 -2.04
C ARG A 217 24.73 3.03 -2.42
N VAL A 218 23.88 2.08 -2.81
CA VAL A 218 24.27 0.97 -3.69
C VAL A 218 23.19 0.80 -4.75
N ASP A 219 23.64 0.81 -6.00
CA ASP A 219 22.89 0.84 -7.25
C ASP A 219 22.14 -0.47 -7.57
N ALA A 220 21.07 -0.30 -8.35
CA ALA A 220 20.64 -1.14 -9.47
C ALA A 220 21.03 -2.64 -9.45
N GLY A 221 20.11 -3.49 -8.98
CA GLY A 221 20.29 -4.95 -9.09
C GLY A 221 19.04 -5.82 -8.92
N VAL A 222 17.83 -5.28 -8.80
CA VAL A 222 16.66 -6.05 -8.32
C VAL A 222 15.60 -6.35 -9.40
N MET A 223 15.75 -5.86 -10.62
CA MET A 223 14.77 -6.08 -11.71
C MET A 223 14.84 -7.48 -12.36
N LEU A 224 15.69 -8.40 -11.87
CA LEU A 224 15.93 -9.69 -12.53
C LEU A 224 15.46 -10.94 -11.78
N PHE A 225 14.91 -10.83 -10.55
CA PHE A 225 14.47 -12.03 -9.81
C PHE A 225 12.97 -12.34 -9.87
N TYR A 226 12.13 -11.47 -10.44
CA TYR A 226 10.68 -11.70 -10.55
C TYR A 226 10.19 -12.15 -11.94
N ILE A 227 11.09 -12.62 -12.82
CA ILE A 227 10.72 -13.24 -14.11
C ILE A 227 10.61 -14.78 -14.01
N TYR A 228 11.13 -15.43 -12.95
CA TYR A 228 11.04 -16.88 -12.79
C TYR A 228 10.70 -17.26 -11.35
N GLY A 229 9.41 -17.49 -11.05
CA GLY A 229 9.04 -17.93 -9.71
C GLY A 229 7.55 -18.12 -9.44
N CYS A 230 6.81 -18.77 -10.33
CA CYS A 230 5.66 -19.58 -9.93
C CYS A 230 5.35 -20.59 -11.06
N VAL A 231 5.96 -21.76 -10.97
CA VAL A 231 5.43 -23.01 -11.54
C VAL A 231 4.74 -23.75 -10.41
#